data_AF-A0A844WVM2-F1
#
_entry.id   AF-A0A844WVM2-F1
#
_cell.length_a   1.000
_cell.length_b   1.000
_cell.length_c   1.000
_cell.angle_alpha   90.00
_cell.angle_beta   90.00
_cell.angle_gamma   90.00
#
_symmetry.space_group_name_H-M   'P 1'
#
loop_
_entity.id
_entity.type
_entity.pdbx_description
1 polymer ?
#
loop_
_entity_poly.entity_id
_entity_poly.type
_entity_poly.pdbx_seq_one_letter_code
_entity_poly.pdbx_strand_id
1 'polypeptide(L)' 'MIRYLPISKYCSEYGDTVGAVDKRLKRGIWAFGVHVFRVEGIKERQVDIVAVDEWKGKEKQKCRVV' A
#
# COMPACT_ATOMS: atom_id res chain seq x y z
N MET A 1 -5.10 -13.82 -9.94
CA MET A 1 -5.27 -12.59 -9.14
C MET A 1 -3.88 -12.04 -8.87
N ILE A 2 -3.60 -10.80 -9.27
CA ILE A 2 -2.25 -10.21 -9.13
C ILE A 2 -2.11 -9.70 -7.70
N ARG A 3 -1.12 -10.23 -6.97
CA ARG A 3 -0.89 -9.87 -5.56
C ARG A 3 -0.02 -8.63 -5.39
N TYR A 4 0.96 -8.47 -6.27
CA TYR A 4 1.95 -7.39 -6.19
C TYR A 4 1.84 -6.50 -7.42
N LEU A 5 1.76 -5.18 -7.20
CA LEU A 5 1.79 -4.20 -8.28
C LEU A 5 2.95 -3.22 -8.07
N PRO A 6 3.62 -2.78 -9.15
CA PRO A 6 4.49 -1.61 -9.08
C PRO A 6 3.74 -0.41 -8.51
N ILE A 7 4.41 0.44 -7.72
CA ILE A 7 3.78 1.65 -7.16
C ILE A 7 3.12 2.50 -8.25
N SER A 8 3.78 2.66 -9.41
CA SER A 8 3.21 3.41 -10.54
C SER A 8 1.85 2.87 -10.97
N LYS A 9 1.74 1.54 -11.13
CA LYS A 9 0.51 0.86 -11.53
C LYS A 9 -0.54 0.89 -10.42
N TYR A 10 -0.14 0.67 -9.17
CA TYR A 10 -1.05 0.81 -8.02
C TYR A 10 -1.68 2.20 -7.95
N CYS A 11 -0.87 3.25 -8.10
CA CYS A 11 -1.35 4.63 -8.10
C CYS A 11 -2.36 4.90 -9.23
N SER A 12 -2.09 4.38 -10.43
CA SER A 12 -3.00 4.51 -11.58
C SER A 12 -4.33 3.80 -11.38
N GLU A 13 -4.31 2.58 -10.84
CA GLU A 13 -5.52 1.73 -10.71
C GLU A 13 -6.39 2.15 -9.50
N TYR A 14 -5.76 2.56 -8.39
CA TYR A 14 -6.46 2.83 -7.13
C TYR A 14 -6.68 4.32 -6.85
N GLY A 15 -6.27 5.20 -7.77
CA GLY A 15 -6.38 6.66 -7.60
C GLY A 15 -5.52 7.21 -6.45
N ASP A 16 -4.55 6.44 -5.99
CA ASP A 16 -3.58 6.85 -4.98
C ASP A 16 -2.39 7.58 -5.65
N THR A 17 -1.64 8.37 -4.88
CA THR A 17 -0.40 9.00 -5.37
C THR A 17 0.82 8.42 -4.68
N VAL A 18 1.97 8.47 -5.35
CA VAL A 18 3.26 8.05 -4.76
C VAL A 18 3.54 8.83 -3.47
N GLY A 19 3.17 10.12 -3.44
CA GLY A 19 3.26 10.96 -2.24
C GLY A 19 2.34 10.51 -1.11
N ALA A 20 1.15 10.00 -1.40
CA ALA A 20 0.26 9.43 -0.38
C ALA A 20 0.86 8.14 0.21
N VAL A 21 1.40 7.26 -0.63
CA VAL A 21 2.11 6.05 -0.19
C VAL A 21 3.31 6.42 0.69
N ASP A 22 4.11 7.41 0.29
CA ASP A 22 5.28 7.87 1.05
C ASP A 22 4.88 8.49 2.41
N LYS A 23 3.80 9.29 2.44
CA LYS A 23 3.23 9.81 3.69
C LYS A 23 2.77 8.69 4.63
N ARG A 24 2.15 7.63 4.10
CA ARG A 24 1.72 6.47 4.90
C ARG A 24 2.91 5.69 5.45
N LEU A 25 3.97 5.53 4.65
CA LEU A 25 5.24 4.93 5.11
C LEU A 25 5.89 5.77 6.20
N LYS A 26 6.01 7.09 6.01
CA LYS A 26 6.57 8.02 7.00
C LYS A 26 5.79 8.05 8.31
N ARG A 27 4.46 7.94 8.23
CA ARG A 27 3.57 7.88 9.39
C ARG A 27 3.57 6.51 10.08
N GLY A 28 4.26 5.50 9.52
CA GLY A 28 4.25 4.14 10.04
C GLY A 28 2.91 3.40 9.87
N ILE A 29 2.01 3.95 9.06
CA ILE A 29 0.74 3.29 8.70
C ILE A 29 1.03 2.12 7.75
N TRP A 30 1.92 2.37 6.78
CA TRP A 30 2.45 1.33 5.90
C TRP A 30 3.87 0.99 6.32
N ALA A 31 4.27 -0.25 6.08
CA ALA A 31 5.59 -0.76 6.43
C ALA A 31 6.24 -1.48 5.26
N PHE A 32 7.56 -1.34 5.15
CA PHE A 32 8.38 -2.15 4.25
C PHE A 32 8.37 -3.61 4.71
N GLY A 33 8.19 -4.54 3.77
CA GLY A 33 8.03 -5.97 4.05
C GLY A 33 6.61 -6.41 4.43
N VAL A 34 5.65 -5.48 4.54
CA VAL A 34 4.23 -5.79 4.78
C VAL A 34 3.37 -5.24 3.66
N HIS A 35 3.39 -3.92 3.47
CA HIS A 35 2.58 -3.23 2.45
C HIS A 35 3.40 -2.94 1.20
N VAL A 36 4.70 -2.65 1.37
CA VAL A 36 5.60 -2.28 0.29
C VAL A 36 6.83 -3.19 0.33
N PHE A 37 7.20 -3.77 -0.81
CA PHE A 37 8.33 -4.65 -0.95
C PHE A 37 9.36 -4.06 -1.90
N ARG A 38 10.63 -4.26 -1.57
CA ARG A 38 11.75 -4.03 -2.48
C ARG A 38 12.16 -5.38 -3.03
N VAL A 39 11.99 -5.57 -4.34
CA VAL A 39 12.38 -6.80 -5.02
C VAL A 39 13.75 -6.58 -5.65
N GLU A 40 14.70 -7.46 -5.36
CA GLU A 40 16.03 -7.39 -5.99
C GLU A 40 15.92 -7.55 -7.51
N GLY A 41 16.59 -6.67 -8.25
CA GLY A 41 16.51 -6.61 -9.72
C GLY A 41 15.42 -5.68 -10.26
N ILE A 42 14.47 -5.21 -9.42
CA ILE A 42 13.46 -4.22 -9.83
C ILE A 42 13.78 -2.88 -9.14
N LYS A 43 14.02 -1.83 -9.95
CA LYS A 43 14.27 -0.47 -9.44
C LYS A 43 13.08 0.08 -8.66
N GLU A 44 11.88 -0.29 -9.05
CA GLU A 44 10.64 0.22 -8.48
C GLU A 44 10.13 -0.64 -7.32
N ARG A 45 9.57 0.02 -6.30
CA ARG A 45 8.93 -0.63 -5.16
C ARG A 45 7.62 -1.28 -5.60
N GLN A 46 7.32 -2.44 -5.02
CA GLN A 46 6.08 -3.19 -5.25
C GLN A 46 5.14 -3.00 -4.05
N VAL A 47 3.85 -2.90 -4.30
CA VAL A 47 2.78 -2.81 -3.29
C VAL A 47 2.05 -4.14 -3.25
N ASP A 48 1.88 -4.71 -2.06
CA ASP A 48 1.02 -5.89 -1.86
C ASP A 48 -0.43 -5.40 -1.69
N ILE A 49 -1.24 -5.73 -2.69
CA ILE A 49 -2.64 -5.30 -2.77
C ILE A 49 -3.47 -5.93 -1.66
N VAL A 50 -3.16 -7.17 -1.28
CA VAL A 50 -3.89 -7.90 -0.24
C VAL A 50 -3.67 -7.21 1.10
N ALA A 51 -2.42 -6.91 1.45
CA ALA A 51 -2.09 -6.23 2.70
C ALA A 51 -2.73 -4.82 2.78
N VAL A 52 -2.75 -4.10 1.65
CA VAL A 52 -3.39 -2.78 1.57
C VAL A 52 -4.92 -2.88 1.71
N ASP A 53 -5.55 -3.88 1.12
CA ASP A 53 -6.99 -4.10 1.23
C ASP A 53 -7.40 -4.48 2.67
N GLU A 54 -6.64 -5.37 3.30
CA GLU A 54 -6.80 -5.71 4.72
C GLU A 54 -6.66 -4.48 5.63
N TRP A 55 -5.69 -3.60 5.33
CA TRP A 55 -5.53 -2.33 6.04
C TRP A 55 -6.74 -1.41 5.83
N LYS A 56 -7.21 -1.23 4.60
CA LYS A 56 -8.42 -0.41 4.31
C LYS A 56 -9.65 -0.98 5.03
N GLY A 57 -9.78 -2.30 5.12
CA GLY A 57 -10.83 -2.96 5.88
C GLY A 57 -10.79 -2.64 7.38
N LYS A 58 -9.59 -2.64 7.99
CA LYS A 58 -9.39 -2.28 9.40
C LYS A 58 -9.60 -0.78 9.66
N GLU A 59 -9.20 0.09 8.73
CA GLU A 59 -9.42 1.54 8.85
C GLU A 59 -10.91 1.89 8.86
N LYS A 60 -11.72 1.21 8.02
CA LYS A 60 -13.19 1.36 8.03
C LYS A 60 -13.83 0.92 9.35
N GLN A 61 -13.27 -0.08 10.04
CA GLN A 61 -13.78 -0.50 11.36
C GLN A 61 -13.45 0.49 12.47
N LYS A 62 -12.31 1.20 12.39
CA LYS A 62 -11.86 2.13 13.42
C LYS A 62 -12.75 3.38 13.55
N CYS A 63 -13.45 3.76 12.49
CA CYS A 63 -14.41 4.88 12.52
C CYS A 63 -15.82 4.48 12.99
N ARG A 64 -16.06 3.21 13.40
CA ARG A 64 -17.31 2.82 14.05
C ARG A 64 -17.19 3.05 15.56
N VAL A 65 -17.06 4.31 15.95
CA VAL A 65 -17.30 4.72 17.34
C VAL A 65 -18.80 5.02 17.43
N VAL A 66 -19.47 4.24 18.28
CA VAL A 66 -20.87 4.38 18.69
C VAL A 66 -21.08 5.74 19.38
#